data_AF-A0A4P9VX84-F1
#
_entry.id   AF-A0A4P9VX84-F1
#
_cell.length_a   1.000
_cell.length_b   1.000
_cell.length_c   1.000
_cell.angle_alpha   90.00
_cell.angle_beta   90.00
_cell.angle_gamma   90.00
#
_symmetry.space_group_name_H-M   'P 1'
#
loop_
_entity.id
_entity.type
_entity.pdbx_description
1 polymer ?
#
loop_
_entity_poly.entity_id
_entity_poly.type
_entity_poly.pdbx_seq_one_letter_code
_entity_poly.pdbx_strand_id
1 'polypeptide(L)'
;MLVEQVNCWTMWGRRSAIQIGPNKLLVHGEKQNVLEMPLDQRIKGVAITKSHLAAWTGTEVQVFEFTDDPQSLYICTDSRMDICNHTGSIRQSLTLHEGEGEITYLTCSLSLLIMITSRNYFKLYDSSKRDPRLVVSRAVD
;
A
#
# COMPACT_ATOMS: atom_id res chain seq x y z
N MET A 1 -32.69 12.13 -25.81
CA MET A 1 -32.75 12.71 -24.45
C MET A 1 -31.47 12.27 -23.74
N LEU A 2 -30.46 13.14 -23.66
CA LEU A 2 -29.24 12.84 -22.90
C LEU A 2 -29.59 12.94 -21.43
N VAL A 3 -29.71 11.80 -20.75
CA VAL A 3 -29.85 11.76 -19.30
C VAL A 3 -28.56 12.33 -18.73
N GLU A 4 -28.66 13.46 -18.03
CA GLU A 4 -27.53 14.08 -17.36
C GLU A 4 -26.86 13.04 -16.46
N GLN A 5 -25.64 12.63 -16.80
CA GLN A 5 -24.90 11.66 -16.03
C GLN A 5 -24.29 12.39 -14.84
N VAL A 6 -25.01 12.39 -13.72
CA VAL A 6 -24.47 12.87 -12.45
C VAL A 6 -23.34 11.91 -12.05
N ASN A 7 -22.10 12.35 -12.28
CA ASN A 7 -20.90 11.64 -11.87
C ASN A 7 -20.56 12.02 -10.43
N CYS A 8 -20.26 11.04 -9.59
CA CYS A 8 -19.79 11.29 -8.23
C CYS A 8 -18.26 11.40 -8.16
N TRP A 9 -17.78 12.23 -7.24
CA TRP A 9 -16.36 12.35 -6.92
C TRP A 9 -16.17 12.65 -5.45
N THR A 10 -14.98 12.35 -4.94
CA THR A 10 -14.58 12.65 -3.57
C THR A 10 -13.07 12.87 -3.51
N MET A 11 -12.62 13.63 -2.51
CA MET A 11 -11.19 13.86 -2.25
C MET A 11 -10.89 13.73 -0.77
N TRP A 12 -9.70 13.20 -0.48
CA TRP A 12 -9.15 13.15 0.86
C TRP A 12 -7.65 13.43 0.80
N GLY A 13 -7.24 14.60 1.31
CA GLY A 13 -5.87 15.09 1.14
C GLY A 13 -5.53 15.25 -0.35
N ARG A 14 -4.48 14.57 -0.81
CA ARG A 14 -4.04 14.53 -2.22
C ARG A 14 -4.60 13.37 -3.04
N ARG A 15 -5.54 12.60 -2.47
CA ARG A 15 -6.20 11.48 -3.14
C ARG A 15 -7.56 11.90 -3.66
N SER A 16 -7.97 11.33 -4.79
CA SER A 16 -9.31 11.55 -5.34
C SER A 16 -9.88 10.28 -5.94
N ALA A 17 -11.18 10.07 -5.80
CA ALA A 17 -11.90 9.07 -6.58
C ALA A 17 -12.94 9.78 -7.45
N ILE A 18 -12.95 9.47 -8.74
CA ILE A 18 -13.75 10.15 -9.76
C ILE A 18 -14.48 9.09 -10.58
N GLN A 19 -15.79 9.22 -10.71
CA GLN A 19 -16.57 8.38 -11.60
C GLN A 19 -16.35 8.78 -13.06
N ILE A 20 -15.86 7.84 -13.86
CA ILE A 20 -15.58 8.02 -15.30
C ILE A 20 -16.55 7.24 -16.19
N GLY A 21 -17.42 6.41 -15.60
CA GLY A 21 -18.48 5.67 -16.28
C GLY A 21 -19.56 5.21 -15.30
N PRO A 22 -20.69 4.64 -15.77
CA PRO A 22 -21.79 4.24 -14.89
C PRO A 22 -21.35 3.33 -13.74
N ASN A 23 -20.36 2.48 -14.00
CA ASN A 23 -19.83 1.49 -13.08
C ASN A 23 -18.29 1.47 -13.05
N LYS A 24 -17.65 2.61 -13.36
CA LYS A 24 -16.19 2.73 -13.39
C LYS A 24 -15.71 3.91 -12.54
N LEU A 25 -14.76 3.64 -11.66
CA LEU A 25 -14.06 4.64 -10.88
C LEU A 25 -12.61 4.75 -11.32
N LEU A 26 -12.12 5.98 -11.30
CA LEU A 26 -10.73 6.35 -11.44
C LEU A 26 -10.24 6.87 -10.09
N VAL A 27 -9.26 6.20 -9.50
CA VAL A 27 -8.72 6.54 -8.18
C VAL A 27 -7.30 7.06 -8.36
N HIS A 28 -7.06 8.31 -7.96
CA HIS A 28 -5.73 8.90 -7.88
C HIS A 28 -5.19 8.76 -6.45
N GLY A 29 -4.10 8.01 -6.32
CA GLY A 29 -3.29 7.94 -5.11
C GLY A 29 -2.29 9.11 -4.98
N GLU A 30 -1.51 9.14 -3.90
CA GLU A 30 -0.56 10.24 -3.64
C GLU A 30 0.62 10.30 -4.63
N LYS A 31 0.98 9.14 -5.23
CA LYS A 31 2.11 9.01 -6.16
C LYS A 31 1.71 9.01 -7.64
N GLN A 32 0.57 9.62 -8.00
CA GLN A 32 -0.01 9.61 -9.37
C GLN A 32 -0.39 8.21 -9.90
N ASN A 33 -0.52 7.21 -9.02
CA ASN A 33 -1.10 5.93 -9.41
C ASN A 33 -2.59 6.13 -9.72
N VAL A 34 -2.98 5.73 -10.93
CA VAL A 34 -4.36 5.73 -11.40
C VAL A 34 -4.85 4.30 -11.37
N LEU A 35 -5.77 3.98 -10.46
CA LEU A 35 -6.43 2.68 -10.41
C LEU A 35 -7.81 2.81 -11.05
N GLU A 36 -8.08 1.95 -12.03
CA GLU A 36 -9.42 1.75 -12.56
C GLU A 36 -10.11 0.63 -11.79
N MET A 37 -11.30 0.91 -11.29
CA MET A 37 -12.10 -0.08 -10.56
C MET A 37 -13.46 -0.26 -11.22
N PRO A 38 -13.74 -1.44 -11.80
CA PRO A 38 -15.06 -1.79 -12.27
C PRO A 38 -15.95 -2.23 -11.08
N LEU A 39 -17.21 -1.78 -11.08
CA LEU A 39 -18.28 -2.32 -10.25
C LEU A 39 -19.33 -3.02 -11.14
N ASP A 40 -20.11 -3.93 -10.57
CA ASP A 40 -21.13 -4.67 -11.31
C ASP A 40 -22.37 -3.82 -11.61
N GLN A 41 -22.62 -2.80 -10.78
CA GLN A 41 -23.79 -1.96 -10.87
C GLN A 41 -23.46 -0.46 -10.96
N ARG A 42 -24.50 0.34 -11.24
CA ARG A 42 -24.36 1.79 -11.36
C ARG A 42 -24.00 2.41 -10.01
N ILE A 43 -22.89 3.12 -9.99
CA ILE A 43 -22.40 3.86 -8.82
C ILE A 43 -23.33 5.02 -8.52
N LYS A 44 -23.63 5.20 -7.23
CA LYS A 44 -24.44 6.30 -6.67
C LYS A 44 -23.61 7.24 -5.81
N GLY A 45 -22.49 6.78 -5.27
CA GLY A 45 -21.55 7.64 -4.58
C GLY A 45 -20.26 6.93 -4.20
N VAL A 46 -19.31 7.75 -3.75
CA VAL A 46 -17.96 7.34 -3.37
C VAL A 46 -17.46 8.11 -2.16
N ALA A 47 -16.65 7.46 -1.32
CA ALA A 47 -15.94 8.07 -0.21
C ALA A 47 -14.52 7.48 -0.14
N ILE A 48 -13.51 8.32 0.09
CA ILE A 48 -12.11 7.90 0.12
C ILE A 48 -11.44 8.35 1.43
N THR A 49 -10.51 7.54 1.91
CA THR A 49 -9.67 7.83 3.08
C THR A 49 -8.19 7.63 2.71
N LYS A 50 -7.29 7.57 3.70
CA LYS A 50 -5.87 7.27 3.48
C LYS A 50 -5.60 5.88 2.87
N SER A 51 -6.47 4.90 3.12
CA SER A 51 -6.22 3.50 2.74
C SER A 51 -7.45 2.74 2.28
N HIS A 52 -8.63 3.35 2.32
CA HIS A 52 -9.89 2.70 1.96
C HIS A 52 -10.70 3.57 1.01
N LEU A 53 -11.31 2.92 0.02
CA LEU A 53 -12.29 3.49 -0.87
C LEU A 53 -13.61 2.74 -0.66
N ALA A 54 -14.67 3.48 -0.34
CA ALA A 54 -16.02 2.96 -0.37
C ALA A 54 -16.71 3.45 -1.64
N ALA A 55 -17.35 2.54 -2.36
CA ALA A 55 -18.22 2.83 -3.48
C ALA A 55 -19.57 2.15 -3.22
N TRP A 56 -20.67 2.85 -3.46
CA TRP A 56 -21.99 2.28 -3.24
C TRP A 56 -22.92 2.48 -4.42
N THR A 57 -23.85 1.54 -4.51
CA THR A 57 -24.95 1.51 -5.45
C THR A 57 -26.24 1.77 -4.65
N GLY A 58 -27.40 1.70 -5.30
CA GLY A 58 -28.68 1.76 -4.59
C GLY A 58 -28.95 0.54 -3.70
N THR A 59 -28.15 -0.52 -3.83
CA THR A 59 -28.40 -1.82 -3.17
C THR A 59 -27.19 -2.40 -2.44
N GLU A 60 -25.96 -1.98 -2.76
CA GLU A 60 -24.74 -2.51 -2.12
C GLU A 60 -23.73 -1.39 -1.81
N VAL A 61 -22.85 -1.67 -0.83
CA VAL A 61 -21.67 -0.86 -0.53
C VAL A 61 -20.47 -1.80 -0.61
N GLN A 62 -19.49 -1.47 -1.44
CA GLN A 62 -18.24 -2.20 -1.56
C GLN A 62 -17.10 -1.33 -1.01
N VAL A 63 -16.28 -1.91 -0.14
CA VAL A 63 -15.12 -1.25 0.48
C VAL A 63 -13.87 -1.94 0.00
N PHE A 64 -12.96 -1.16 -0.56
CA PHE A 64 -11.70 -1.61 -1.12
C PHE A 64 -10.57 -1.02 -0.31
N GLU A 65 -9.66 -1.87 0.13
CA GLU A 65 -8.39 -1.42 0.67
C GLU A 65 -7.43 -1.12 -0.50
N PHE A 66 -6.80 0.05 -0.47
CA PHE A 66 -5.76 0.39 -1.41
C PHE A 66 -4.58 1.00 -0.64
N THR A 67 -3.41 0.43 -0.82
CA THR A 67 -2.15 1.01 -0.35
C THR A 67 -1.51 1.75 -1.52
N ASP A 68 -0.82 2.85 -1.25
CA ASP A 68 0.00 3.51 -2.27
C ASP A 68 1.23 2.66 -2.70
N ASP A 69 1.35 1.43 -2.17
CA ASP A 69 2.44 0.50 -2.45
C ASP A 69 1.94 -0.94 -2.67
N PRO A 70 1.82 -1.39 -3.94
CA PRO A 70 1.58 -2.79 -4.27
C PRO A 70 2.80 -3.52 -4.87
N GLN A 71 4.04 -3.04 -4.69
CA GLN A 71 5.15 -3.50 -5.54
C GLN A 71 6.14 -4.48 -4.92
N SER A 72 6.23 -4.58 -3.59
CA SER A 72 7.26 -5.39 -2.93
C SER A 72 6.74 -6.27 -1.80
N LEU A 73 7.02 -7.56 -1.86
CA LEU A 73 6.88 -8.51 -0.75
C LEU A 73 8.20 -8.55 0.02
N TYR A 74 8.15 -8.52 1.35
CA TYR A 74 9.33 -8.68 2.19
C TYR A 74 9.27 -10.05 2.87
N ILE A 75 10.28 -10.89 2.62
CA ILE A 75 10.35 -12.25 3.15
C ILE A 75 11.60 -12.33 4.03
N CYS A 76 11.42 -12.66 5.31
CA CYS A 76 12.54 -12.78 6.25
C CYS A 76 12.82 -14.25 6.58
N THR A 77 14.08 -14.64 6.47
CA THR A 77 14.60 -15.95 6.88
C THR A 77 15.89 -15.72 7.65
N ASP A 78 15.93 -16.13 8.91
CA ASP A 78 17.05 -15.92 9.83
C ASP A 78 17.51 -14.45 9.83
N SER A 79 18.76 -14.18 9.46
CA SER A 79 19.33 -12.83 9.36
C SER A 79 19.15 -12.17 7.99
N ARG A 80 18.36 -12.74 7.08
CA ARG A 80 18.19 -12.25 5.70
C ARG A 80 16.76 -11.80 5.43
N MET A 81 16.61 -10.65 4.79
CA MET A 81 15.36 -10.14 4.23
C MET A 81 15.44 -10.06 2.72
N ASP A 82 14.58 -10.81 2.04
CA ASP A 82 14.37 -10.73 0.60
C ASP A 82 13.25 -9.73 0.27
N ILE A 83 13.48 -8.94 -0.77
CA ILE A 83 12.54 -7.99 -1.33
C ILE A 83 12.14 -8.56 -2.68
N CYS A 84 10.91 -9.05 -2.77
CA CYS A 84 10.38 -9.70 -3.96
C CYS A 84 9.36 -8.82 -4.66
N ASN A 85 9.10 -9.06 -5.93
CA ASN A 85 7.89 -8.53 -6.58
C ASN A 85 6.64 -9.30 -6.12
N HIS A 86 5.44 -8.88 -6.57
CA HIS A 86 4.18 -9.59 -6.29
C HIS A 86 4.11 -11.02 -6.86
N THR A 87 5.01 -11.39 -7.78
CA THR A 87 5.13 -12.76 -8.32
C THR A 87 6.12 -13.61 -7.53
N GLY A 88 6.68 -13.11 -6.42
CA GLY A 88 7.64 -13.83 -5.56
C GLY A 88 9.08 -13.88 -6.08
N SER A 89 9.40 -13.22 -7.19
CA SER A 89 10.77 -13.13 -7.69
C SER A 89 11.58 -12.14 -6.86
N ILE A 90 12.72 -12.59 -6.33
CA ILE A 90 13.62 -11.78 -5.51
C ILE A 90 14.26 -10.69 -6.38
N ARG A 91 14.05 -9.42 -6.00
CA ARG A 91 14.69 -8.24 -6.60
C ARG A 91 15.99 -7.89 -5.88
N GLN A 92 15.99 -8.02 -4.56
CA GLN A 92 17.12 -7.68 -3.70
C GLN A 92 17.07 -8.50 -2.42
N SER A 93 18.23 -8.74 -1.83
CA SER A 93 18.38 -9.35 -0.51
C SER A 93 19.21 -8.43 0.39
N LEU A 94 18.76 -8.27 1.63
CA LEU A 94 19.47 -7.54 2.67
C LEU A 94 19.81 -8.54 3.78
N THR A 95 21.10 -8.67 4.09
CA THR A 95 21.58 -9.55 5.15
C THR A 95 22.05 -8.71 6.33
N LEU A 96 21.59 -9.06 7.53
CA LEU A 96 22.01 -8.44 8.78
C LEU A 96 23.43 -8.88 9.14
N HIS A 97 24.10 -8.07 9.96
CA HIS A 97 25.41 -8.45 10.50
C HIS A 97 25.23 -9.57 11.54
N GLU A 98 26.15 -10.54 11.62
CA GLU A 98 26.06 -11.68 12.58
C GLU A 98 25.88 -11.22 14.03
N GLY A 99 26.46 -10.06 14.36
CA GLY A 99 26.33 -9.42 15.67
C GLY A 99 24.90 -9.04 16.04
N GLU A 100 23.99 -8.87 15.07
CA GLU A 100 22.62 -8.38 15.24
C GLU A 100 21.60 -9.51 15.46
N GLY A 101 21.99 -10.77 15.23
CA GLY A 101 21.11 -11.93 15.38
C GLY A 101 20.14 -12.11 14.20
N GLU A 102 19.00 -12.74 14.49
CA GLU A 102 17.98 -13.13 13.51
C GLU A 102 16.84 -12.12 13.50
N ILE A 103 16.13 -12.00 12.37
CA ILE A 103 14.95 -11.16 12.24
C ILE A 103 13.77 -11.86 12.93
N THR A 104 13.24 -11.23 13.98
CA THR A 104 12.15 -11.78 14.80
C THR A 104 10.81 -11.09 14.55
N TYR A 105 10.85 -9.85 14.07
CA TYR A 105 9.64 -9.09 13.75
C TYR A 105 9.87 -8.17 12.54
N LEU A 106 8.88 -8.11 11.67
CA LEU A 106 8.85 -7.20 10.53
C LEU A 106 7.44 -6.62 10.37
N THR A 107 7.33 -5.31 10.24
CA THR A 107 6.07 -4.65 9.90
C THR A 107 6.31 -3.48 8.96
N CYS A 108 5.36 -3.22 8.07
CA CYS A 108 5.41 -2.11 7.14
C CYS A 108 4.17 -1.24 7.33
N SER A 109 4.37 0.06 7.47
CA SER A 109 3.29 1.05 7.51
C SER A 109 3.64 2.21 6.59
N LEU A 110 2.81 2.43 5.57
CA LEU A 110 3.04 3.42 4.53
C LEU A 110 4.38 3.15 3.80
N SER A 111 5.38 3.99 4.05
CA SER A 111 6.73 3.86 3.49
C SER A 111 7.79 3.57 4.54
N LEU A 112 7.37 3.13 5.73
CA LEU A 112 8.26 2.82 6.84
C LEU A 112 8.20 1.33 7.12
N LEU A 113 9.31 0.66 6.89
CA LEU A 113 9.51 -0.75 7.21
C LEU A 113 10.32 -0.83 8.49
N ILE A 114 9.75 -1.48 9.50
CA ILE A 114 10.34 -1.68 10.82
C ILE A 114 10.74 -3.14 10.96
N MET A 115 11.94 -3.37 11.47
CA MET A 115 12.50 -4.68 11.72
C MET A 115 13.05 -4.73 13.15
N ILE A 116 12.75 -5.81 13.87
CA ILE A 116 13.34 -6.14 15.17
C ILE A 116 14.09 -7.46 15.05
N THR A 117 15.23 -7.56 15.74
CA THR A 117 16.06 -8.76 15.75
C THR A 117 16.06 -9.45 17.11
N SER A 118 16.58 -10.68 17.16
CA SER A 118 16.70 -11.49 18.39
C SER A 118 17.72 -10.93 19.40
N ARG A 119 18.57 -9.98 18.99
CA ARG A 119 19.48 -9.23 19.87
C ARG A 119 19.03 -7.78 20.08
N ASN A 120 17.72 -7.57 20.02
CA ASN A 120 17.07 -6.28 20.27
C ASN A 120 17.57 -5.12 19.38
N TYR A 121 18.03 -5.40 18.16
CA TYR A 121 18.25 -4.31 17.21
C TYR A 121 16.91 -3.85 16.65
N PHE A 122 16.63 -2.57 16.78
CA PHE A 122 15.58 -1.88 16.05
C PHE A 122 16.17 -1.28 14.77
N LYS A 123 15.56 -1.61 13.64
CA LYS A 123 15.90 -1.04 12.34
C LYS A 123 14.66 -0.43 11.69
N LEU A 124 14.85 0.77 11.16
CA LEU A 124 13.86 1.50 10.38
C LEU A 124 14.40 1.70 8.97
N TYR A 125 13.62 1.27 7.98
CA TYR A 125 13.90 1.49 6.57
C TYR A 125 12.83 2.39 5.96
N ASP A 126 13.24 3.29 5.08
CA ASP A 126 12.36 4.02 4.19
C ASP A 126 12.16 3.19 2.91
N SER A 127 10.95 2.66 2.74
CA SER A 127 10.50 1.90 1.58
C SER A 127 9.74 2.77 0.56
N SER A 128 9.83 4.10 0.65
CA SER A 128 9.13 5.00 -0.29
C SER A 128 9.65 4.88 -1.72
N LYS A 129 10.86 4.35 -1.88
CA LYS A 129 11.54 4.08 -3.16
C LYS A 129 11.56 2.58 -3.43
N ARG A 130 11.92 2.22 -4.68
CA ARG A 130 12.01 0.83 -5.14
C ARG A 130 12.84 -0.06 -4.20
N ASP A 131 13.95 0.49 -3.72
CA ASP A 131 14.90 -0.21 -2.84
C ASP A 131 14.84 0.45 -1.45
N PRO A 132 14.43 -0.28 -0.40
CA PRO A 132 14.36 0.24 0.96
C PRO A 132 15.73 0.72 1.42
N ARG A 133 15.75 1.92 2.01
CA ARG A 133 16.98 2.52 2.55
C ARG A 133 16.96 2.49 4.06
N LEU A 134 18.03 1.98 4.67
CA LEU A 134 18.19 2.02 6.11
C LEU A 134 18.25 3.48 6.59
N VAL A 135 17.34 3.85 7.47
CA VAL A 135 17.26 5.19 8.10
C VAL A 135 17.86 5.14 9.50
N VAL A 136 17.50 4.11 10.28
CA VAL A 136 17.96 3.92 11.66
C VAL A 136 18.34 2.47 11.89
N SER A 137 19.44 2.24 12.60
CA SER A 137 19.82 0.93 13.14
C SER A 137 20.41 1.15 14.53
N ARG A 138 19.76 0.59 15.55
CA ARG A 138 20.19 0.79 16.95
C ARG A 138 19.84 -0.42 17.80
N ALA A 139 20.76 -0.82 18.69
CA ALA A 139 20.43 -1.71 19.79
C ALA A 139 19.48 -1.00 20.76
N VAL A 140 18.41 -1.68 21.14
CA VAL A 140 17.43 -1.23 22.13
C VAL A 140 17.70 -2.03 23.40
N ASP A 141 18.04 -1.32 24.47
CA ASP A 141 18.29 -1.88 25.79
C ASP A 141 17.01 -2.43 26.43
#